data_AF-A0A7C9EZY6-F1
#
_entry.id   AF-A0A7C9EZY6-F1
#
_cell.length_a   1.000
_cell.length_b   1.000
_cell.length_c   1.000
_cell.angle_alpha   90.00
_cell.angle_beta   90.00
_cell.angle_gamma   90.00
#
_symmetry.space_group_name_H-M   'P 1'
#
loop_
_entity.id
_entity.type
_entity.pdbx_description
1 polymer ?
#
loop_
_entity_poly.entity_id
_entity_poly.type
_entity_poly.pdbx_seq_one_letter_code
_entity_poly.pdbx_strand_id
1 'polypeptide(L)'
;DEHGRAAAKVIFPGGEIQSFSEPITVAEMMLETPNSFLVNSKSLQIGRRFSPLNADEDLKMGNVYVLFPKQRLYSVVNTGDMGALFLAAKRGSSVGSKFKQVDDHEESSFEGSSQIDEASSISKSNLEEIDEFFSPEMKRKLSLRRSKKPLLETIVE
;
A
#
# COMPACT_ATOMS: atom_id res chain seq x y z
N ASP A 1 -15.63 23.15 23.27
CA ASP A 1 -15.52 22.72 21.87
C ASP A 1 -14.16 22.07 21.60
N GLU A 2 -14.05 20.75 21.82
CA GLU A 2 -12.92 19.97 21.29
C GLU A 2 -13.11 19.83 19.78
N HIS A 3 -12.67 20.84 19.05
CA HIS A 3 -12.37 20.67 17.63
C HIS A 3 -11.32 19.56 17.56
N GLY A 4 -11.75 18.36 17.16
CA GLY A 4 -10.92 17.16 17.13
C GLY A 4 -9.54 17.48 16.56
N ARG A 5 -8.53 17.49 17.43
CA ARG A 5 -7.16 17.88 17.08
C ARG A 5 -6.71 16.99 15.93
N ALA A 6 -6.54 17.57 14.75
CA ALA A 6 -6.23 16.81 13.55
C ALA A 6 -4.85 16.16 13.69
N ALA A 7 -4.79 14.86 13.95
CA ALA A 7 -3.54 14.12 14.06
C ALA A 7 -2.83 14.02 12.70
N ALA A 8 -1.50 13.98 12.70
CA ALA A 8 -0.76 13.52 11.54
C ALA A 8 -0.97 12.01 11.37
N LYS A 9 -1.12 11.52 10.14
CA LYS A 9 -1.31 10.09 9.86
C LYS A 9 -0.16 9.56 9.03
N VAL A 10 0.35 8.39 9.39
CA VAL A 10 1.39 7.70 8.61
C VAL A 10 0.85 6.34 8.16
N ILE A 11 0.97 6.07 6.86
CA ILE A 11 0.65 4.80 6.24
C ILE A 11 1.95 4.03 6.07
N PHE A 12 2.04 2.86 6.69
CA PHE A 12 3.20 2.00 6.64
C PHE A 12 3.13 1.06 5.42
N PRO A 13 4.26 0.45 4.98
CA PRO A 13 4.27 -0.46 3.84
C PRO A 13 3.35 -1.68 4.01
N GLY A 14 3.05 -2.08 5.25
CA GLY A 14 2.07 -3.13 5.57
C GLY A 14 0.60 -2.72 5.37
N GLY A 15 0.33 -1.44 5.08
CA GLY A 15 -1.00 -0.88 4.94
C GLY A 15 -1.67 -0.51 6.26
N GLU A 16 -0.97 -0.66 7.40
CA GLU A 16 -1.41 -0.11 8.68
C GLU A 16 -1.31 1.42 8.68
N ILE A 17 -2.20 2.06 9.42
CA ILE A 17 -2.26 3.52 9.55
C ILE A 17 -2.14 3.88 11.02
N GLN A 18 -1.12 4.66 11.35
CA GLN A 18 -0.92 5.19 12.70
C GLN A 18 -1.20 6.69 12.72
N SER A 19 -1.85 7.16 13.79
CA SER A 19 -2.16 8.57 14.01
C SER A 19 -1.32 9.13 15.15
N PHE A 20 -0.72 10.29 14.94
CA PHE A 20 0.14 10.99 15.90
C PHE A 20 -0.48 12.33 16.26
N SER A 21 -0.89 12.48 17.52
CA SER A 21 -1.46 13.72 18.07
C SER A 21 -0.40 14.72 18.53
N GLU A 22 0.84 14.25 18.73
CA GLU A 22 1.99 15.05 19.12
C GLU A 22 2.93 15.29 17.92
N PRO A 23 3.66 16.41 17.88
CA PRO A 23 4.68 16.63 16.86
C PRO A 23 5.69 15.48 16.89
N ILE A 24 5.93 14.88 15.73
CA ILE A 24 6.90 13.81 15.54
C ILE A 24 7.78 14.18 14.35
N THR A 25 9.08 13.99 14.51
CA THR A 25 10.05 14.26 13.44
C THR A 25 10.09 13.09 12.47
N VAL A 26 10.50 13.36 11.23
CA VAL A 26 10.76 12.28 10.25
C VAL A 26 11.89 11.38 10.74
N ALA A 27 12.91 11.92 11.41
CA ALA A 27 13.99 11.16 12.02
C ALA A 27 13.49 10.12 13.03
N GLU A 28 12.57 10.51 13.93
CA GLU A 28 11.96 9.58 14.89
C GLU A 28 11.20 8.46 14.16
N MET A 29 10.46 8.80 13.10
CA MET A 29 9.79 7.78 12.29
C MET A 29 10.76 6.82 11.58
N MET A 30 11.88 7.35 11.11
CA MET A 30 12.94 6.57 10.47
C MET A 30 13.76 5.73 11.46
N LEU A 31 13.71 6.04 12.76
CA LEU A 31 14.33 5.20 13.79
C LEU A 31 13.50 3.93 14.04
N GLU A 32 12.17 4.06 14.10
CA GLU A 32 11.25 2.93 14.24
C GLU A 32 11.24 2.05 12.98
N THR A 33 11.24 2.69 11.82
CA THR A 33 11.28 2.03 10.51
C THR A 33 12.53 2.44 9.74
N PRO A 34 13.68 1.76 10.01
CA PRO A 34 14.90 2.04 9.27
C PRO A 34 14.78 1.61 7.81
N ASN A 35 15.64 2.16 6.95
CA ASN A 35 15.63 1.93 5.50
C ASN A 35 14.33 2.31 4.78
N SER A 36 13.54 3.21 5.36
CA SER A 36 12.42 3.87 4.68
C SER A 36 12.61 5.39 4.63
N PHE A 37 11.85 6.02 3.75
CA PHE A 37 11.71 7.47 3.69
C PHE A 37 10.22 7.83 3.69
N LEU A 38 9.91 9.05 4.10
CA LEU A 38 8.55 9.52 4.25
C LEU A 38 8.19 10.54 3.17
N VAL A 39 6.98 10.42 2.63
CA VAL A 39 6.45 11.33 1.61
C VAL A 39 5.09 11.83 2.03
N ASN A 40 4.80 13.11 1.77
CA ASN A 40 3.45 13.64 1.93
C ASN A 40 2.56 13.12 0.80
N SER A 41 1.42 12.51 1.14
CA SER A 41 0.45 11.98 0.16
C SER A 41 0.04 13.00 -0.92
N LYS A 42 -0.04 14.29 -0.57
CA LYS A 42 -0.39 15.38 -1.51
C LYS A 42 0.67 15.62 -2.59
N SER A 43 1.90 15.15 -2.38
CA SER A 43 3.01 15.30 -3.33
C SER A 43 3.15 14.11 -4.28
N LEU A 44 2.42 13.02 -4.05
CA LEU A 44 2.47 11.83 -4.89
C LEU A 44 1.69 12.05 -6.19
N GLN A 45 2.37 11.90 -7.32
CA GLN A 45 1.81 12.04 -8.65
C GLN A 45 2.43 10.99 -9.57
N ILE A 46 1.60 10.19 -10.25
CA ILE A 46 2.04 9.12 -11.15
C ILE A 46 2.98 9.70 -12.22
N GLY A 47 4.09 9.00 -12.46
CA GLY A 47 5.12 9.41 -13.43
C GLY A 47 6.09 10.47 -12.91
N ARG A 48 5.90 11.03 -11.71
CA ARG A 48 6.84 11.95 -11.05
C ARG A 48 7.72 11.24 -10.04
N ARG A 49 8.91 11.79 -9.78
CA ARG A 49 9.77 11.29 -8.71
C ARG A 49 9.17 11.60 -7.33
N PHE A 50 9.53 10.78 -6.35
CA PHE A 50 9.17 11.03 -4.97
C PHE A 50 9.78 12.35 -4.46
N SER A 51 9.02 13.04 -3.60
CA SER A 51 9.48 14.20 -2.83
C SER A 51 9.63 13.79 -1.36
N PRO A 52 10.76 13.16 -0.99
CA PRO A 52 11.01 12.75 0.40
C PRO A 52 11.12 13.97 1.32
N LEU A 53 10.63 13.82 2.55
CA LEU A 53 10.84 14.81 3.60
C LEU A 53 12.23 14.68 4.20
N ASN A 54 12.82 15.79 4.65
CA ASN A 54 14.08 15.75 5.38
C ASN A 54 13.90 15.15 6.77
N ALA A 55 14.95 14.52 7.30
CA ALA A 55 14.92 13.90 8.63
C ALA A 55 14.60 14.90 9.76
N ASP A 56 15.04 16.16 9.59
CA ASP A 56 14.85 17.23 10.57
C ASP A 56 13.47 17.91 10.48
N GLU A 57 12.60 17.50 9.55
CA GLU A 57 11.25 18.04 9.42
C GLU A 57 10.25 17.35 10.34
N ASP A 58 9.30 18.14 10.86
CA ASP A 58 8.17 17.64 11.64
C ASP A 58 6.97 17.26 10.77
N LEU A 59 6.23 16.23 11.20
CA LEU A 59 4.96 15.86 10.59
C LEU A 59 3.88 16.88 10.96
N LYS A 60 3.33 17.51 9.92
CA LYS A 60 2.27 18.50 10.07
C LYS A 60 0.94 17.81 10.36
N MET A 61 0.33 18.24 11.46
CA MET A 61 -1.01 17.86 11.90
C MET A 61 -2.03 17.95 10.75
N GLY A 62 -2.93 16.96 10.66
CA GLY A 62 -3.96 16.88 9.62
C GLY A 62 -3.49 16.46 8.23
N ASN A 63 -2.19 16.20 8.04
CA ASN A 63 -1.68 15.60 6.81
C ASN A 63 -1.55 14.08 6.90
N VAL A 64 -1.54 13.44 5.73
CA VAL A 64 -1.29 12.01 5.57
C VAL A 64 0.06 11.83 4.89
N TYR A 65 0.87 10.96 5.47
CA TYR A 65 2.21 10.63 5.06
C TYR A 65 2.31 9.14 4.76
N VAL A 66 3.25 8.76 3.92
CA VAL A 66 3.42 7.39 3.43
C VAL A 66 4.89 7.00 3.54
N LEU A 67 5.15 5.85 4.15
CA LEU A 67 6.48 5.24 4.22
C LEU A 67 6.75 4.43 2.95
N PHE A 68 7.89 4.71 2.32
CA PHE A 68 8.40 3.94 1.18
C PHE A 68 9.78 3.37 1.49
N PRO A 69 10.12 2.16 0.98
CA PRO A 69 11.47 1.61 1.12
C PRO A 69 12.50 2.48 0.41
N LYS A 70 13.67 2.71 1.02
CA LYS A 70 14.74 3.59 0.52
C LYS A 70 15.25 3.23 -0.87
N GLN A 71 15.13 1.98 -1.30
CA GLN A 71 15.45 1.54 -2.67
C GLN A 71 14.64 2.30 -3.72
N ARG A 72 13.48 2.86 -3.33
CA ARG A 72 12.56 3.58 -4.21
C ARG A 72 12.80 5.08 -4.28
N LEU A 73 13.76 5.62 -3.54
CA LEU A 73 13.97 7.07 -3.40
C LEU A 73 14.15 7.79 -4.75
N TYR A 74 14.81 7.13 -5.71
CA TYR A 74 15.08 7.69 -7.05
C TYR A 74 14.13 7.18 -8.14
N SER A 75 13.14 6.36 -7.76
CA SER A 75 12.13 5.86 -8.67
C SER A 75 11.03 6.91 -8.91
N VAL A 76 10.19 6.63 -9.91
CA VAL A 76 8.96 7.37 -10.14
C VAL A 76 7.79 6.69 -9.42
N VAL A 77 6.80 7.49 -9.04
CA VAL A 77 5.51 7.00 -8.54
C VAL A 77 4.80 6.26 -9.67
N ASN A 78 4.35 5.05 -9.40
CA ASN A 78 3.59 4.24 -10.36
C ASN A 78 2.12 4.12 -9.95
N THR A 79 1.30 3.52 -10.82
CA THR A 79 -0.13 3.27 -10.53
C THR A 79 -0.33 2.34 -9.34
N GLY A 80 0.57 1.37 -9.13
CA GLY A 80 0.54 0.45 -7.99
C GLY A 80 0.65 1.17 -6.64
N ASP A 81 1.48 2.21 -6.55
CA ASP A 81 1.66 3.01 -5.33
C ASP A 81 0.37 3.72 -4.92
N MET A 82 -0.27 4.35 -5.90
CA MET A 82 -1.55 5.04 -5.69
C MET A 82 -2.66 4.06 -5.38
N GLY A 83 -2.68 2.89 -6.04
CA GLY A 83 -3.62 1.81 -5.75
C GLY A 83 -3.48 1.26 -4.33
N ALA A 84 -2.24 1.04 -3.87
CA ALA A 84 -1.97 0.61 -2.50
C ALA A 84 -2.48 1.62 -1.46
N LEU A 85 -2.29 2.92 -1.74
CA LEU A 85 -2.80 3.99 -0.88
C LEU A 85 -4.32 4.04 -0.82
N PHE A 86 -4.99 3.91 -1.97
CA PHE A 86 -6.44 3.83 -2.03
C PHE A 86 -6.97 2.65 -1.20
N LEU A 87 -6.31 1.49 -1.30
CA LEU A 87 -6.69 0.31 -0.52
C LEU A 87 -6.47 0.50 0.98
N ALA A 88 -5.35 1.11 1.38
CA ALA A 88 -5.08 1.44 2.78
C ALA A 88 -6.13 2.39 3.36
N ALA A 89 -6.51 3.43 2.61
CA ALA A 89 -7.55 4.37 3.00
C ALA A 89 -8.92 3.70 3.19
N LYS A 90 -9.28 2.77 2.30
CA LYS A 90 -10.53 1.99 2.41
C LYS A 90 -10.55 1.11 3.67
N ARG A 91 -9.41 0.52 4.03
CA ARG A 91 -9.26 -0.28 5.27
C ARG A 91 -9.39 0.59 6.53
N GLY A 92 -8.79 1.77 6.53
CA GLY A 92 -8.87 2.72 7.64
C GLY A 92 -10.24 3.40 7.81
N SER A 93 -11.13 3.30 6.82
CA SER A 93 -12.45 3.94 6.79
C SER A 93 -13.61 2.98 7.12
N SER A 94 -13.36 1.83 7.74
CA SER A 94 -14.40 0.83 8.04
C SER A 94 -15.47 1.29 9.06
N VAL A 95 -15.37 2.50 9.60
CA VAL A 95 -16.47 3.16 10.32
C VAL A 95 -17.31 3.97 9.32
N GLY A 96 -18.31 3.31 8.72
CA GLY A 96 -19.59 3.95 8.38
C GLY A 96 -19.71 4.78 7.10
N SER A 97 -18.75 4.78 6.17
CA SER A 97 -18.95 5.51 4.91
C SER A 97 -19.71 4.65 3.88
N LYS A 98 -21.04 4.77 3.87
CA LYS A 98 -21.85 4.40 2.70
C LYS A 98 -21.51 5.39 1.57
N PHE A 99 -20.41 5.16 0.87
CA PHE A 99 -20.17 5.85 -0.39
C PHE A 99 -21.18 5.32 -1.40
N LYS A 100 -22.18 6.14 -1.68
CA LYS A 100 -23.10 5.95 -2.79
C LYS A 100 -22.27 6.24 -4.04
N GLN A 101 -22.00 5.19 -4.82
CA GLN A 101 -21.38 5.31 -6.13
C GLN A 101 -22.30 6.19 -6.98
N VAL A 102 -21.83 7.39 -7.31
CA VAL A 102 -22.45 8.28 -8.30
C VAL A 102 -21.49 8.22 -9.48
N ASP A 103 -21.91 7.49 -10.52
CA ASP A 103 -21.31 7.55 -11.84
C ASP A 103 -21.69 8.90 -12.43
N ASP A 104 -20.77 9.86 -12.41
CA ASP A 104 -20.89 11.09 -13.19
C ASP A 104 -19.92 11.03 -14.37
N HIS A 105 -20.56 10.96 -15.53
CA HIS A 105 -20.03 10.96 -16.87
C HIS A 105 -19.53 12.37 -17.21
N GLU A 106 -18.22 12.59 -17.26
CA GLU A 106 -17.67 13.76 -17.95
C GLU A 106 -16.66 13.30 -19.00
N GLU A 107 -17.08 13.53 -20.24
CA GLU A 107 -16.28 13.36 -21.43
C GLU A 107 -15.11 14.34 -21.43
N SER A 108 -13.89 13.82 -21.61
CA SER A 108 -12.84 14.63 -22.21
C SER A 108 -12.13 13.79 -23.25
N SER A 109 -12.25 14.28 -24.48
CA SER A 109 -11.80 13.68 -25.72
C SER A 109 -10.28 13.53 -25.73
N PHE A 110 -9.80 12.32 -25.99
CA PHE A 110 -8.50 12.14 -26.63
C PHE A 110 -8.57 10.94 -27.57
N GLU A 111 -8.55 11.25 -28.86
CA GLU A 111 -8.55 10.29 -29.96
C GLU A 111 -7.26 9.47 -29.97
N GLY A 112 -7.41 8.15 -30.02
CA GLY A 112 -6.33 7.19 -30.14
C GLY A 112 -6.90 5.84 -30.50
N SER A 113 -7.16 5.64 -31.78
CA SER A 113 -7.72 4.44 -32.38
C SER A 113 -6.83 3.20 -32.23
N SER A 114 -7.38 2.10 -31.74
CA SER A 114 -7.11 0.75 -32.24
C SER A 114 -8.18 -0.22 -31.76
N GLN A 115 -9.00 -0.64 -32.71
CA GLN A 115 -9.94 -1.74 -32.61
C GLN A 115 -9.18 -3.06 -32.45
N ILE A 116 -9.62 -3.91 -31.52
CA ILE A 116 -9.57 -5.37 -31.68
C ILE A 116 -10.74 -5.97 -30.90
N ASP A 117 -11.54 -6.74 -31.62
CA ASP A 117 -12.81 -7.31 -31.22
C ASP A 117 -12.68 -8.49 -30.22
N GLU A 118 -13.66 -8.53 -29.31
CA GLU A 118 -14.45 -9.69 -28.86
C GLU A 118 -13.83 -11.11 -28.90
N ALA A 119 -13.60 -11.70 -27.71
CA ALA A 119 -14.04 -13.07 -27.39
C ALA A 119 -13.88 -13.37 -25.90
N SER A 120 -14.98 -13.85 -25.30
CA SER A 120 -15.06 -14.46 -23.96
C SER A 120 -14.02 -15.58 -23.74
N SER A 121 -13.32 -15.59 -22.61
CA SER A 121 -13.04 -16.83 -21.84
C SER A 121 -12.29 -16.54 -20.53
N ILE A 122 -12.71 -17.25 -19.49
CA ILE A 122 -12.19 -17.20 -18.12
C ILE A 122 -10.82 -17.90 -18.03
N SER A 123 -9.83 -17.28 -17.40
CA SER A 123 -8.86 -17.94 -16.50
C SER A 123 -8.13 -16.86 -15.70
N LYS A 124 -8.44 -16.66 -14.41
CA LYS A 124 -7.75 -17.29 -13.27
C LYS A 124 -6.25 -17.42 -13.49
N SER A 125 -5.53 -16.81 -12.53
CA SER A 125 -4.10 -16.93 -12.21
C SER A 125 -3.10 -16.36 -13.21
N ASN A 126 -2.55 -15.20 -12.86
CA ASN A 126 -1.11 -15.01 -12.73
C ASN A 126 -0.87 -14.02 -11.59
N LEU A 127 -0.69 -14.55 -10.38
CA LEU A 127 -0.39 -13.81 -9.16
C LEU A 127 1.12 -13.94 -8.83
N GLU A 128 1.96 -14.10 -9.86
CA GLU A 128 3.38 -14.41 -9.71
C GLU A 128 4.30 -13.19 -9.94
N GLU A 129 3.76 -12.04 -10.37
CA GLU A 129 4.56 -10.86 -10.77
C GLU A 129 4.54 -9.74 -9.71
N ILE A 130 4.69 -10.10 -8.44
CA ILE A 130 4.94 -9.10 -7.37
C ILE A 130 6.07 -9.58 -6.42
N ASP A 131 6.65 -10.76 -6.68
CA ASP A 131 7.68 -11.38 -5.82
C ASP A 131 9.08 -10.77 -6.00
N GLU A 132 9.22 -9.77 -6.86
CA GLU A 132 10.50 -9.09 -7.13
C GLU A 132 10.69 -7.81 -6.28
N PHE A 133 9.65 -7.37 -5.55
CA PHE A 133 9.71 -6.17 -4.70
C PHE A 133 9.85 -6.45 -3.19
N PHE A 134 9.73 -7.71 -2.76
CA PHE A 134 9.99 -8.10 -1.38
C PHE A 134 11.43 -8.60 -1.27
N SER A 135 12.24 -7.93 -0.44
CA SER A 135 13.65 -8.28 -0.17
C SER A 135 13.85 -9.80 0.06
N PRO A 136 14.95 -10.42 -0.40
CA PRO A 136 15.25 -11.85 -0.28
C PRO A 136 15.21 -12.41 1.15
N GLU A 137 15.27 -11.57 2.18
CA GLU A 137 15.43 -11.99 3.57
C GLU A 137 14.15 -12.51 4.25
N MET A 138 12.97 -12.42 3.61
CA MET A 138 11.72 -12.95 4.18
C MET A 138 11.22 -14.26 3.54
N LYS A 139 11.95 -14.87 2.60
CA LYS A 139 11.49 -16.08 1.87
C LYS A 139 11.57 -17.41 2.65
N ARG A 140 11.74 -17.39 3.98
CA ARG A 140 12.20 -18.57 4.74
C ARG A 140 11.19 -19.22 5.70
N LYS A 141 9.87 -19.01 5.53
CA LYS A 141 8.87 -19.62 6.43
C LYS A 141 7.63 -20.26 5.77
N LEU A 142 7.68 -20.63 4.49
CA LEU A 142 6.57 -21.33 3.82
C LEU A 142 6.94 -22.71 3.24
N SER A 143 7.93 -23.40 3.82
CA SER A 143 8.12 -24.82 3.53
C SER A 143 7.61 -25.68 4.69
N LEU A 144 6.86 -26.73 4.36
CA LEU A 144 6.33 -27.84 5.19
C LEU A 144 4.80 -27.87 5.36
N ARG A 145 4.10 -28.03 4.24
CA ARG A 145 2.81 -28.75 4.19
C ARG A 145 2.82 -29.80 3.08
N ARG A 146 3.68 -30.82 3.23
CA ARG A 146 3.44 -32.11 2.57
C ARG A 146 2.57 -32.94 3.50
N SER A 147 1.27 -32.90 3.29
CA SER A 147 0.31 -33.79 3.93
C SER A 147 0.59 -35.23 3.49
N LYS A 148 1.32 -35.99 4.32
CA LYS A 148 1.27 -37.45 4.28
C LYS A 148 0.31 -37.89 5.38
N LYS A 149 -0.80 -38.53 4.98
CA LYS A 149 -1.72 -39.17 5.93
C LYS A 149 -0.96 -40.35 6.56
N PRO A 150 -0.83 -40.45 7.89
CA PRO A 150 -0.28 -41.66 8.50
C PRO A 150 -1.28 -42.80 8.26
N LEU A 151 -0.80 -43.93 7.72
CA LEU A 151 -1.56 -45.16 7.67
C LEU A 151 -1.38 -45.85 9.04
N LEU A 152 -2.45 -45.97 9.82
CA LEU A 152 -2.43 -46.75 11.05
C LEU A 152 -2.65 -48.21 10.68
N GLU A 153 -1.72 -49.08 11.04
CA GLU A 153 -1.92 -50.53 10.93
C GLU A 153 -2.76 -51.01 12.13
N THR A 154 -3.79 -51.81 11.84
CA THR A 154 -4.66 -52.41 12.85
C THR A 154 -3.91 -53.52 13.58
N ILE A 155 -3.82 -53.43 14.90
CA ILE A 155 -3.23 -54.47 15.75
C ILE A 155 -4.32 -55.52 16.01
N VAL A 156 -4.05 -56.79 15.70
CA VAL A 156 -4.91 -57.92 16.03
C VAL A 156 -4.41 -58.50 17.36
N GLU A 157 -5.32 -58.73 18.31
CA GLU A 157 -5.05 -59.36 19.62
C GLU A 157 -5.02 -60.89 19.51
#